data_AF-C4P0R4-F1
#
_entry.id   AF-C4P0R4-F1
#
_cell.length_a   1.000
_cell.length_b   1.000
_cell.length_c   1.000
_cell.angle_alpha   90.00
_cell.angle_beta   90.00
_cell.angle_gamma   90.00
#
_symmetry.space_group_name_H-M   'P 1'
#
loop_
_entity.id
_entity.type
_entity.pdbx_description
1 polymer ?
#
loop_
_entity_poly.entity_id
_entity_poly.type
_entity_poly.pdbx_seq_one_letter_code
_entity_poly.pdbx_strand_id
1 'polypeptide(L)'
;MIGEVFAGGALGIALGVLQEAVKRARDRSVTTRFILDRLKATIDSITPLLLQIDKVSEEMEDPQSRRVNEDLKLLLKTAASLVENNAELRRRNLLKKLRFYMRKIKEKLD
;
A
#
# COMPACT_ATOMS: atom_id res chain seq x y z
N MET A 1 20.21 -4.80 4.03
CA MET A 1 20.42 -3.59 3.21
C MET A 1 19.05 -3.13 2.73
N ILE A 2 18.34 -2.31 3.51
CA ILE A 2 17.05 -1.71 3.13
C ILE A 2 17.22 -0.22 3.36
N GLY A 3 17.94 0.41 2.45
CA GLY A 3 18.38 1.79 2.57
C GLY A 3 18.77 2.38 1.22
N GLU A 4 18.30 1.78 0.12
CA GLU A 4 18.24 2.51 -1.14
C GLU A 4 17.08 3.49 -1.00
N VAL A 5 17.45 4.67 -0.52
CA VAL A 5 16.73 5.92 -0.63
C VAL A 5 16.03 5.93 -1.99
N PHE A 6 14.70 5.90 -2.00
CA PHE A 6 13.92 6.09 -3.22
C PHE A 6 14.45 7.37 -3.87
N ALA A 7 15.18 7.20 -4.97
CA ALA A 7 15.87 8.27 -5.66
C ALA A 7 14.83 9.28 -6.15
N GLY A 8 14.73 10.41 -5.45
CA GLY A 8 14.34 11.76 -5.90
C GLY A 8 13.03 12.03 -6.64
N GLY A 9 12.56 11.12 -7.48
CA GLY A 9 11.48 11.35 -8.44
C GLY A 9 10.07 11.10 -7.91
N ALA A 10 9.08 11.58 -8.67
CA ALA A 10 7.69 11.57 -8.25
C ALA A 10 7.10 10.16 -8.11
N LEU A 11 7.56 9.20 -8.92
CA LEU A 11 7.15 7.80 -8.80
C LEU A 11 7.86 7.14 -7.63
N GLY A 12 9.14 7.43 -7.41
CA GLY A 12 9.89 6.94 -6.25
C GLY A 12 9.20 7.28 -4.92
N ILE A 13 8.74 8.52 -4.77
CA ILE A 13 7.99 8.97 -3.57
C ILE A 13 6.66 8.20 -3.44
N ALA A 14 5.87 8.12 -4.52
CA ALA A 14 4.57 7.44 -4.48
C ALA A 14 4.71 5.94 -4.16
N LEU A 15 5.77 5.31 -4.66
CA LEU A 15 6.10 3.92 -4.40
C LEU A 15 6.48 3.68 -2.95
N GLY A 16 7.28 4.56 -2.34
CA GLY A 16 7.59 4.52 -0.92
C GLY A 16 6.33 4.60 -0.04
N VAL A 17 5.38 5.47 -0.39
CA VAL A 17 4.08 5.58 0.31
C VAL A 17 3.30 4.27 0.23
N LEU A 18 3.22 3.65 -0.95
CA LEU A 18 2.54 2.36 -1.13
C LEU A 18 3.21 1.23 -0.34
N GLN A 19 4.55 1.14 -0.39
CA GLN A 19 5.29 0.11 0.34
C GLN A 19 5.05 0.22 1.86
N GLU A 20 5.05 1.43 2.39
CA GLU A 20 4.80 1.66 3.81
C GLU A 20 3.33 1.36 4.18
N ALA A 21 2.36 1.70 3.31
CA ALA A 21 0.96 1.31 3.49
C ALA A 21 0.79 -0.22 3.56
N VAL A 22 1.44 -0.97 2.67
CA VAL A 22 1.41 -2.44 2.66
C VAL A 22 2.05 -3.01 3.92
N LYS A 23 3.19 -2.47 4.35
CA LYS A 23 3.86 -2.86 5.60
C LYS A 23 2.95 -2.64 6.81
N ARG A 24 2.34 -1.45 6.95
CA ARG A 24 1.39 -1.17 8.04
C ARG A 24 0.17 -2.08 8.01
N ALA A 25 -0.38 -2.36 6.82
CA ALA A 25 -1.51 -3.27 6.68
C ALA A 25 -1.17 -4.70 7.12
N ARG A 26 0.06 -5.14 6.80
CA ARG A 26 0.58 -6.45 7.16
C ARG A 26 0.72 -6.59 8.68
N ASP A 27 1.33 -5.60 9.33
CA ASP A 27 1.58 -5.63 10.77
C ASP A 27 0.28 -5.64 11.59
N ARG A 28 -0.83 -5.17 11.02
CA ARG A 28 -2.15 -5.11 11.67
C ARG A 28 -2.97 -6.38 11.57
N SER A 29 -2.63 -7.33 10.68
CA SER A 29 -3.54 -8.45 10.37
C SER A 29 -2.80 -9.71 9.93
N VAL A 30 -2.75 -10.69 10.82
CA VAL A 30 -2.20 -12.03 10.55
C VAL A 30 -2.97 -12.76 9.45
N THR A 31 -4.29 -12.60 9.40
CA THR A 31 -5.15 -13.31 8.43
C THR A 31 -4.97 -12.85 6.98
N THR A 32 -4.54 -11.61 6.77
CA THR A 32 -4.25 -11.06 5.43
C THR A 32 -2.77 -11.05 5.10
N ARG A 33 -1.92 -11.44 6.04
CA ARG A 33 -0.46 -11.35 5.93
C ARG A 33 0.05 -12.00 4.65
N PHE A 34 -0.42 -13.20 4.33
CA PHE A 34 -0.01 -13.91 3.11
C PHE A 34 -0.34 -13.14 1.82
N ILE A 35 -1.55 -12.58 1.72
CA ILE A 35 -1.97 -11.80 0.54
C ILE A 35 -1.13 -10.52 0.44
N LEU A 36 -0.86 -9.87 1.57
CA LEU A 36 -0.05 -8.66 1.63
C LEU A 36 1.44 -8.93 1.35
N ASP A 37 1.97 -10.09 1.75
CA ASP A 37 3.32 -10.53 1.40
C ASP A 37 3.45 -10.76 -0.11
N ARG A 38 2.43 -11.36 -0.75
CA ARG A 38 2.37 -11.49 -2.22
C ARG A 38 2.33 -10.13 -2.91
N LEU A 39 1.47 -9.23 -2.43
CA LEU A 39 1.40 -7.86 -2.96
C LEU A 39 2.74 -7.14 -2.82
N LYS A 40 3.39 -7.27 -1.66
CA LYS A 40 4.73 -6.72 -1.44
C LYS A 40 5.75 -7.27 -2.44
N ALA A 41 5.77 -8.59 -2.66
CA ALA A 41 6.67 -9.20 -3.64
C ALA A 41 6.44 -8.66 -5.06
N THR A 42 5.18 -8.47 -5.46
CA THR A 42 4.84 -7.85 -6.74
C THR A 42 5.33 -6.40 -6.81
N ILE A 43 5.09 -5.59 -5.78
CA ILE A 43 5.57 -4.20 -5.72
C ILE A 43 7.09 -4.15 -5.82
N ASP A 44 7.79 -5.00 -5.05
CA ASP A 44 9.24 -5.07 -5.05
C ASP A 44 9.78 -5.50 -6.44
N SER A 45 9.07 -6.37 -7.18
CA SER A 45 9.45 -6.78 -8.54
C SER A 45 9.26 -5.68 -9.61
N ILE A 46 8.25 -4.82 -9.48
CA ILE A 46 7.98 -3.74 -10.46
C ILE A 46 8.72 -2.44 -10.12
N THR A 47 9.18 -2.29 -8.88
CA THR A 47 9.94 -1.14 -8.38
C THR A 47 11.08 -0.71 -9.31
N PRO A 48 12.00 -1.60 -9.74
CA PRO A 48 13.11 -1.18 -10.59
C PRO A 48 12.65 -0.63 -11.95
N LEU A 49 11.55 -1.15 -12.50
CA LEU A 49 10.99 -0.67 -13.77
C LEU A 49 10.39 0.73 -13.60
N LEU A 50 9.65 0.96 -12.52
CA LEU A 50 9.06 2.27 -12.25
C LEU A 50 10.13 3.35 -12.03
N LEU A 51 11.23 3.03 -11.37
CA LEU A 51 12.35 3.97 -11.18
C LEU A 51 13.06 4.28 -12.50
N GLN A 52 13.18 3.31 -13.41
CA GLN A 52 13.71 3.56 -14.75
C GLN A 52 12.80 4.48 -15.57
N ILE A 53 11.47 4.28 -15.49
CA ILE A 53 10.49 5.15 -16.18
C ILE A 53 10.55 6.58 -15.61
N ASP A 54 10.66 6.73 -14.29
CA ASP A 54 10.78 8.05 -13.64
C ASP A 54 12.00 8.80 -14.19
N LYS A 55 13.16 8.13 -14.23
CA LYS A 55 14.42 8.69 -14.73
C LYS A 55 14.34 9.05 -16.22
N VAL A 56 13.84 8.16 -17.07
CA VAL A 56 13.74 8.41 -18.52
C VAL A 56 12.81 9.59 -18.80
N SER A 57 11.71 9.72 -18.05
CA SER A 57 10.78 10.83 -18.24
C SER A 57 11.37 12.18 -17.85
N GLU A 58 12.19 12.22 -16.78
CA GLU A 58 12.95 13.42 -16.40
C GLU A 58 13.97 13.81 -17.48
N GLU A 59 14.62 12.83 -18.12
CA GLU A 59 15.64 13.06 -19.15
C GLU A 59 15.06 13.47 -20.51
N MET A 60 13.89 12.94 -20.90
CA MET A 60 13.34 13.14 -22.25
C MET A 60 12.52 14.42 -22.42
N GLU A 61 12.07 15.06 -21.32
CA GLU A 61 11.14 16.20 -21.31
C GLU A 61 9.87 16.05 -22.18
N ASP A 62 9.56 14.83 -22.63
CA ASP A 62 8.49 14.56 -23.58
C ASP A 62 7.09 14.66 -22.93
N PRO A 63 6.11 15.32 -23.56
CA PRO A 63 4.76 15.40 -23.03
C PRO A 63 4.06 14.05 -22.83
N GLN A 64 4.35 13.02 -23.64
CA GLN A 64 3.75 11.69 -23.45
C GLN A 64 4.37 10.96 -22.25
N SER A 65 5.70 10.99 -22.12
CA SER A 65 6.39 10.42 -20.95
C SER A 65 5.90 11.06 -19.64
N ARG A 66 5.63 12.38 -19.65
CA ARG A 66 5.06 13.10 -18.50
C ARG A 66 3.67 12.59 -18.14
N ARG A 67 2.77 12.42 -19.11
CA ARG A 67 1.42 11.88 -18.87
C ARG A 67 1.45 10.47 -18.28
N VAL A 68 2.28 9.59 -18.85
CA VAL A 68 2.44 8.23 -18.34
C VAL A 68 2.91 8.24 -16.88
N ASN A 69 3.86 9.11 -16.53
CA ASN A 69 4.30 9.26 -15.14
C ASN A 69 3.22 9.78 -14.20
N GLU A 70 2.42 10.75 -14.64
CA GLU A 70 1.30 11.26 -13.85
C GLU A 70 0.24 10.18 -13.60
N ASP A 71 -0.09 9.39 -14.62
CA ASP A 71 -1.03 8.27 -14.51
C ASP A 71 -0.49 7.19 -13.56
N LEU A 72 0.78 6.80 -13.71
CA LEU A 72 1.44 5.84 -12.82
C LEU A 72 1.46 6.34 -11.38
N LYS A 73 1.75 7.63 -11.17
CA LYS A 73 1.73 8.27 -9.84
C LYS A 73 0.33 8.22 -9.22
N LEU A 74 -0.71 8.49 -10.01
CA LEU A 74 -2.09 8.42 -9.53
C LEU A 74 -2.50 6.99 -9.17
N LEU A 75 -2.09 6.01 -9.97
CA LEU A 75 -2.32 4.59 -9.70
C LEU A 75 -1.64 4.14 -8.40
N LEU A 76 -0.37 4.52 -8.19
CA LEU A 76 0.37 4.20 -6.96
C LEU A 76 -0.29 4.81 -5.71
N LYS A 77 -0.74 6.08 -5.79
CA LYS A 77 -1.47 6.73 -4.70
C LYS A 77 -2.81 6.05 -4.42
N THR A 78 -3.54 5.68 -5.47
CA THR A 78 -4.83 4.98 -5.35
C THR A 78 -4.64 3.61 -4.71
N ALA A 79 -3.62 2.86 -5.13
CA ALA A 79 -3.26 1.58 -4.53
C ALA A 79 -2.95 1.72 -3.03
N ALA A 80 -2.21 2.77 -2.64
CA ALA A 80 -1.90 3.02 -1.22
C ALA A 80 -3.18 3.27 -0.41
N SER A 81 -4.09 4.11 -0.92
CA SER A 81 -5.38 4.38 -0.29
C SER A 81 -6.23 3.11 -0.13
N LEU A 82 -6.28 2.26 -1.15
CA LEU A 82 -7.03 0.99 -1.08
C LEU A 82 -6.47 0.04 -0.02
N VAL A 83 -5.16 -0.06 0.09
CA VAL A 83 -4.50 -0.89 1.11
C VAL A 83 -4.83 -0.39 2.51
N GLU A 84 -4.78 0.92 2.74
CA GLU A 84 -5.12 1.51 4.03
C GLU A 84 -6.59 1.34 4.40
N ASN A 85 -7.50 1.65 3.46
CA ASN A 85 -8.94 1.50 3.64
C ASN A 85 -9.32 0.05 3.93
N ASN A 86 -8.73 -0.92 3.23
CA ASN A 86 -8.98 -2.34 3.50
C ASN A 86 -8.49 -2.75 4.90
N ALA A 87 -7.30 -2.28 5.31
CA ALA A 87 -6.78 -2.53 6.66
C ALA A 87 -7.71 -1.94 7.73
N GLU A 88 -8.23 -0.73 7.52
CA GLU A 88 -9.15 -0.09 8.44
C GLU A 88 -10.53 -0.79 8.50
N LEU A 89 -11.11 -1.13 7.34
CA LEU A 89 -12.37 -1.87 7.27
C LEU A 89 -12.28 -3.20 8.03
N ARG A 90 -11.18 -3.93 7.86
CA ARG A 90 -10.93 -5.18 8.60
C ARG A 90 -10.84 -4.95 10.10
N ARG A 91 -10.09 -3.92 10.54
CA ARG A 91 -10.02 -3.55 11.97
C ARG A 91 -11.40 -3.23 12.53
N ARG A 92 -12.20 -2.42 11.84
CA ARG A 92 -13.56 -2.05 12.26
C ARG A 92 -14.46 -3.29 12.35
N ASN A 93 -14.37 -4.21 11.41
CA ASN A 93 -15.14 -5.46 11.42
C ASN A 93 -14.76 -6.39 12.58
N LEU A 94 -13.47 -6.52 12.89
CA LEU A 94 -13.00 -7.28 14.06
C LEU A 94 -13.52 -6.67 15.36
N LEU A 95 -13.41 -5.35 15.52
CA LEU A 95 -13.92 -4.66 16.72
C LEU A 95 -15.44 -4.80 16.88
N LYS A 96 -16.20 -4.71 15.78
CA LYS A 96 -17.66 -4.95 15.80
C LYS A 96 -17.96 -6.38 16.26
N LYS A 97 -17.24 -7.38 15.74
CA LYS A 97 -17.40 -8.80 16.11
C LYS A 97 -17.08 -9.03 17.59
N LEU A 98 -15.98 -8.45 18.09
CA LEU A 98 -15.59 -8.55 19.50
C LEU A 98 -16.63 -7.90 20.43
N ARG A 99 -17.12 -6.69 20.10
CA ARG A 99 -18.17 -6.02 20.88
C ARG A 99 -19.45 -6.86 20.93
N PHE A 100 -19.85 -7.46 19.81
CA PHE A 100 -21.00 -8.35 19.77
C PHE A 100 -20.83 -9.55 20.72
N TYR A 101 -19.68 -10.22 20.69
CA TYR A 101 -19.42 -11.36 21.58
C TYR A 101 -19.38 -10.95 23.06
N MET A 102 -18.72 -9.83 23.40
CA MET A 102 -18.68 -9.34 24.79
C MET A 102 -20.09 -9.04 25.31
N ARG A 103 -20.95 -8.44 24.49
CA ARG A 103 -22.36 -8.20 24.85
C ARG A 103 -23.09 -9.52 25.12
N LYS A 104 -22.91 -10.53 24.26
CA LYS A 104 -23.54 -11.85 24.42
C LYS A 104 -23.06 -12.60 25.67
N ILE A 105 -21.81 -12.43 26.05
CA ILE A 105 -21.26 -13.01 27.29
C ILE A 105 -21.89 -12.31 28.50
N LYS A 106 -21.98 -10.98 28.48
CA LYS A 106 -22.62 -10.20 29.55
C LYS A 106 -24.08 -10.58 29.75
N GLU A 107 -24.85 -10.69 28.66
CA GLU A 107 -26.27 -11.14 28.69
C GLU A 107 -26.47 -12.57 29.24
N LYS A 108 -25.41 -13.39 29.33
CA LYS A 108 -25.48 -14.75 29.91
C LYS A 108 -25.04 -14.80 31.38
N LEU A 109 -24.45 -13.72 31.89
CA LEU A 109 -23.94 -13.62 33.25
C LEU A 109 -24.90 -12.84 34.17
N ASP A 110 -25.84 -12.10 33.59
CA ASP A 110 -26.99 -11.45 34.24
C ASP A 110 -28.21 -12.38 34.20
#